data_AF-A0A383C8B2-F1
#
_entry.id   AF-A0A383C8B2-F1
#
_cell.length_a   1.000
_cell.length_b   1.000
_cell.length_c   1.000
_cell.angle_alpha   90.00
_cell.angle_beta   90.00
_cell.angle_gamma   90.00
#
_symmetry.space_group_name_H-M   'P 1'
#
loop_
_entity.id
_entity.type
_entity.pdbx_description
1 polymer ?
#
loop_
_entity_poly.entity_id
_entity_poly.type
_entity_poly.pdbx_seq_one_letter_code
_entity_poly.pdbx_strand_id
1 'polypeptide(L)'
;YQPGKLKDALETNMLKMILIHENAHILSLSPSQSDNDLIGYENLLVDGDWEENDKAKVKQVFSQKKAACAPNYYDAVSGCMKEDSYINKFFLKFWADIYPEYHYWFEFADYKPANKSNYDFHQKYYDRFITYYSGSHPAEDFAESFTVFVLWDEEAIANHKKWCLKEGWNLTAEKELAYWTYCEKIYRDNSIWEEKILFFYDFPELVEMRDFIRSNL
;
A
#
# COMPACT_ATOMS: atom_id res chain seq x y z
N TYR A 1 36.86 0.55 -2.55
CA TYR A 1 35.55 0.10 -3.07
C TYR A 1 35.45 -1.40 -2.81
N GLN A 2 34.55 -1.86 -1.92
CA GLN A 2 34.36 -3.29 -1.61
C GLN A 2 32.97 -3.71 -2.10
N PRO A 3 32.87 -4.39 -3.26
CA PRO A 3 31.58 -4.73 -3.89
C PRO A 3 30.63 -5.53 -3.00
N GLY A 4 31.15 -6.36 -2.08
CA GLY A 4 30.33 -7.15 -1.15
C GLY A 4 29.55 -6.30 -0.14
N LYS A 5 30.16 -5.26 0.44
CA LYS A 5 29.50 -4.42 1.45
C LYS A 5 28.32 -3.61 0.91
N LEU A 6 28.36 -3.23 -0.38
CA LEU A 6 27.26 -2.52 -1.04
C LEU A 6 26.07 -3.46 -1.30
N LYS A 7 26.35 -4.72 -1.67
CA LYS A 7 25.33 -5.75 -1.83
C LYS A 7 24.66 -6.08 -0.49
N ASP A 8 25.46 -6.28 0.55
CA ASP A 8 24.95 -6.58 1.90
C ASP A 8 24.11 -5.42 2.47
N ALA A 9 24.52 -4.16 2.22
CA ALA A 9 23.77 -2.97 2.64
C ALA A 9 22.46 -2.80 1.86
N LEU A 10 22.46 -3.08 0.55
CA LEU A 10 21.26 -3.05 -0.29
C LEU A 10 20.26 -4.12 0.16
N GLU A 11 20.74 -5.35 0.39
CA GLU A 11 19.92 -6.46 0.90
C GLU A 11 19.35 -6.16 2.29
N THR A 12 20.15 -5.56 3.17
CA THR A 12 19.69 -5.15 4.52
C THR A 12 18.65 -4.05 4.46
N ASN A 13 18.81 -3.05 3.59
CA ASN A 13 17.84 -1.96 3.42
C ASN A 13 16.52 -2.48 2.83
N MET A 14 16.59 -3.40 1.86
CA MET A 14 15.40 -4.05 1.30
C MET A 14 14.68 -4.89 2.35
N LEU A 15 15.40 -5.65 3.18
CA LEU A 15 14.81 -6.43 4.27
C LEU A 15 14.10 -5.54 5.29
N LYS A 16 14.72 -4.42 5.70
CA LYS A 16 14.11 -3.44 6.61
C LYS A 16 12.80 -2.89 6.04
N MET A 17 12.81 -2.51 4.76
CA MET A 17 11.63 -2.01 4.07
C MET A 17 10.50 -3.05 4.08
N ILE A 18 10.79 -4.30 3.69
CA ILE A 18 9.82 -5.38 3.68
C ILE A 18 9.25 -5.63 5.08
N LEU A 19 10.08 -5.70 6.11
CA LEU A 19 9.61 -5.94 7.48
C LEU A 19 8.70 -4.81 7.99
N ILE A 20 8.98 -3.55 7.65
CA ILE A 20 8.12 -2.42 8.01
C ILE A 20 6.78 -2.51 7.27
N HIS A 21 6.80 -2.84 5.98
CA HIS A 21 5.61 -3.04 5.16
C HIS A 21 4.72 -4.16 5.74
N GLU A 22 5.27 -5.34 5.99
CA GLU A 22 4.50 -6.47 6.55
C GLU A 22 3.99 -6.17 7.96
N ASN A 23 4.74 -5.40 8.75
CA ASN A 23 4.27 -4.97 10.07
C ASN A 23 3.05 -4.04 9.95
N ALA A 24 2.99 -3.19 8.93
CA ALA A 24 1.85 -2.33 8.68
C ALA A 24 0.56 -3.13 8.40
N HIS A 25 0.66 -4.28 7.72
CA HIS A 25 -0.47 -5.20 7.57
C HIS A 25 -0.94 -5.73 8.93
N ILE A 26 -0.04 -6.16 9.80
CA ILE A 26 -0.39 -6.62 11.16
C ILE A 26 -1.10 -5.51 11.95
N LEU A 27 -0.60 -4.29 11.88
CA LEU A 27 -1.17 -3.13 12.58
C LEU A 27 -2.58 -2.79 12.08
N SER A 28 -2.84 -2.99 10.79
CA SER A 28 -4.05 -2.49 10.12
C SER A 28 -5.14 -3.55 9.89
N LEU A 29 -4.77 -4.83 9.86
CA LEU A 29 -5.64 -5.95 9.49
C LEU A 29 -5.87 -6.95 10.64
N SER A 30 -5.29 -6.74 11.82
CA SER A 30 -5.49 -7.63 12.98
C SER A 30 -6.93 -7.57 13.54
N PRO A 31 -7.35 -8.56 14.36
CA PRO A 31 -8.67 -8.54 15.03
C PRO A 31 -8.90 -7.35 15.98
N SER A 32 -7.85 -6.59 16.32
CA SER A 32 -8.02 -5.33 17.02
C SER A 32 -8.67 -4.26 16.14
N GLN A 33 -8.49 -4.35 14.81
CA GLN A 33 -8.95 -3.40 13.80
C GLN A 33 -10.25 -3.79 13.11
N SER A 34 -10.64 -5.07 13.15
CA SER A 34 -11.79 -5.60 12.41
C SER A 34 -12.68 -6.52 13.26
N ASP A 35 -13.82 -6.92 12.70
CA ASP A 35 -14.71 -7.93 13.28
C ASP A 35 -14.27 -9.38 13.01
N ASN A 36 -13.24 -9.57 12.18
CA ASN A 36 -12.73 -10.87 11.75
C ASN A 36 -13.78 -11.74 11.02
N ASP A 37 -14.82 -11.13 10.43
CA ASP A 37 -15.83 -11.78 9.59
C ASP A 37 -15.29 -11.99 8.16
N LEU A 38 -14.31 -12.88 8.05
CA LEU A 38 -13.60 -13.20 6.82
C LEU A 38 -14.54 -13.64 5.70
N ILE A 39 -14.07 -13.64 4.46
CA ILE A 39 -14.88 -14.09 3.32
C ILE A 39 -15.24 -15.59 3.40
N GLY A 40 -14.43 -16.39 4.12
CA GLY A 40 -14.65 -17.82 4.31
C GLY A 40 -14.40 -18.63 3.04
N TYR A 41 -13.22 -18.46 2.41
CA TYR A 41 -12.83 -19.11 1.15
C TYR A 41 -13.02 -20.64 1.19
N GLU A 42 -12.84 -21.28 2.34
CA GLU A 42 -13.06 -22.71 2.57
C GLU A 42 -14.48 -23.17 2.21
N ASN A 43 -15.48 -22.27 2.27
CA ASN A 43 -16.87 -22.56 1.93
C ASN A 43 -17.22 -22.23 0.46
N LEU A 44 -16.21 -21.81 -0.31
CA LEU A 44 -16.32 -21.29 -1.68
C LEU A 44 -15.49 -22.11 -2.68
N LEU A 45 -14.89 -23.22 -2.23
CA LEU A 45 -14.13 -24.16 -3.07
C LEU A 45 -15.05 -24.98 -3.97
N VAL A 46 -14.60 -25.27 -5.20
CA VAL A 46 -15.23 -26.23 -6.11
C VAL A 46 -14.66 -27.60 -5.80
N ASP A 47 -15.51 -28.58 -5.51
CA ASP A 47 -15.13 -29.97 -5.21
C ASP A 47 -14.06 -30.14 -4.11
N GLY A 48 -13.87 -29.13 -3.25
CA GLY A 48 -12.87 -29.12 -2.18
C GLY A 48 -11.44 -28.81 -2.65
N ASP A 49 -11.26 -28.34 -3.89
CA ASP A 49 -9.97 -27.92 -4.42
C ASP A 49 -9.69 -26.45 -4.07
N TRP A 50 -8.52 -26.19 -3.46
CA TRP A 50 -8.06 -24.84 -3.12
C TRP A 50 -7.57 -24.06 -4.35
N GLU A 51 -7.28 -24.74 -5.45
CA GLU A 51 -6.87 -24.14 -6.72
C GLU A 51 -8.09 -23.69 -7.56
N GLU A 52 -9.30 -24.16 -7.22
CA GLU A 52 -10.54 -23.81 -7.92
C GLU A 52 -11.60 -23.28 -6.93
N ASN A 53 -11.83 -21.97 -6.94
CA ASN A 53 -12.96 -21.36 -6.26
C ASN A 53 -14.12 -21.07 -7.22
N ASP A 54 -15.35 -21.13 -6.71
CA ASP A 54 -16.52 -20.68 -7.45
C ASP A 54 -16.48 -19.15 -7.51
N LYS A 55 -15.84 -18.62 -8.56
CA LYS A 55 -15.63 -17.17 -8.77
C LYS A 55 -16.93 -16.38 -8.71
N ALA A 56 -18.04 -16.95 -9.20
CA ALA A 56 -19.34 -16.28 -9.17
C ALA A 56 -19.84 -16.16 -7.73
N LYS A 57 -19.70 -17.23 -6.94
CA LYS A 57 -20.05 -17.23 -5.51
C LYS A 57 -19.12 -16.35 -4.68
N VAL A 58 -17.81 -16.36 -4.94
CA VAL A 58 -16.83 -15.44 -4.30
C VAL A 58 -17.24 -13.99 -4.54
N LYS A 59 -17.51 -13.62 -5.80
CA LYS A 59 -17.97 -12.29 -6.16
C LYS A 59 -19.28 -11.91 -5.44
N GLN A 60 -20.24 -12.83 -5.38
CA GLN A 60 -21.51 -12.62 -4.69
C GLN A 60 -21.30 -12.36 -3.19
N VAL A 61 -20.57 -13.24 -2.49
CA VAL A 61 -20.34 -13.14 -1.05
C VAL A 61 -19.53 -11.89 -0.71
N PHE A 62 -18.46 -11.61 -1.45
CA PHE A 62 -17.68 -10.39 -1.27
C PHE A 62 -18.55 -9.13 -1.42
N SER A 63 -19.38 -9.08 -2.47
CA SER A 63 -20.27 -7.94 -2.71
C SER A 63 -21.29 -7.75 -1.57
N GLN A 64 -21.85 -8.84 -1.04
CA GLN A 64 -22.79 -8.80 0.09
C GLN A 64 -22.12 -8.31 1.36
N LYS A 65 -20.95 -8.84 1.71
CA LYS A 65 -20.19 -8.42 2.89
C LYS A 65 -19.71 -6.98 2.79
N LYS A 66 -19.19 -6.57 1.63
CA LYS A 66 -18.84 -5.17 1.33
C LYS A 66 -20.05 -4.24 1.50
N ALA A 67 -21.23 -4.62 0.99
CA ALA A 67 -22.44 -3.83 1.13
C ALA A 67 -22.93 -3.74 2.59
N ALA A 68 -22.82 -4.82 3.35
CA ALA A 68 -23.19 -4.84 4.77
C ALA A 68 -22.22 -4.04 5.66
N CYS A 69 -20.94 -3.97 5.27
CA CYS A 69 -19.91 -3.23 6.00
C CYS A 69 -19.95 -1.71 5.74
N ALA A 70 -20.59 -1.28 4.64
CA ALA A 70 -20.64 0.13 4.27
C ALA A 70 -21.20 1.01 5.42
N PRO A 71 -20.59 2.19 5.69
CA PRO A 71 -19.57 2.85 4.86
C PRO A 71 -18.14 2.35 5.11
N ASN A 72 -17.91 1.47 6.08
CA ASN A 72 -16.57 1.03 6.43
C ASN A 72 -15.97 0.12 5.36
N TYR A 73 -14.64 0.05 5.37
CA TYR A 73 -13.87 -0.83 4.49
C TYR A 73 -14.11 -2.30 4.87
N TYR A 74 -14.38 -3.13 3.87
CA TYR A 74 -14.41 -4.58 4.00
C TYR A 74 -13.18 -5.18 3.34
N ASP A 75 -12.45 -5.99 4.09
CA ASP A 75 -11.29 -6.75 3.62
C ASP A 75 -11.59 -8.26 3.65
N ALA A 76 -11.18 -8.98 2.61
CA ALA A 76 -11.49 -10.40 2.47
C ALA A 76 -10.84 -11.29 3.56
N VAL A 77 -9.67 -10.89 4.08
CA VAL A 77 -8.87 -11.66 5.04
C VAL A 77 -8.92 -11.09 6.46
N SER A 78 -9.66 -10.00 6.67
CA SER A 78 -9.86 -9.41 8.00
C SER A 78 -11.31 -9.08 8.34
N GLY A 79 -12.23 -9.08 7.38
CA GLY A 79 -13.64 -8.79 7.63
C GLY A 79 -13.98 -7.29 7.54
N CYS A 80 -15.06 -6.89 8.22
CA CYS A 80 -15.47 -5.49 8.28
C CYS A 80 -14.61 -4.71 9.27
N MET A 81 -14.03 -3.60 8.81
CA MET A 81 -13.19 -2.76 9.62
C MET A 81 -14.01 -1.95 10.62
N LYS A 82 -13.48 -1.79 11.83
CA LYS A 82 -14.09 -0.92 12.85
C LYS A 82 -14.01 0.54 12.40
N GLU A 83 -14.95 1.35 12.85
CA GLU A 83 -15.03 2.76 12.47
C GLU A 83 -13.76 3.54 12.83
N ASP A 84 -13.15 3.20 13.96
CA ASP A 84 -11.95 3.79 14.50
C ASP A 84 -10.64 3.14 14.04
N SER A 85 -10.70 2.08 13.21
CA SER A 85 -9.51 1.38 12.75
C SER A 85 -8.66 2.23 11.80
N TYR A 86 -7.34 2.02 11.83
CA TYR A 86 -6.40 2.80 11.01
C TYR A 86 -6.73 2.69 9.52
N ILE A 87 -6.92 1.46 9.03
CA ILE A 87 -7.20 1.23 7.61
C ILE A 87 -8.59 1.74 7.21
N ASN A 88 -9.59 1.70 8.09
CA ASN A 88 -10.90 2.26 7.76
C ASN A 88 -10.81 3.77 7.56
N LYS A 89 -10.13 4.48 8.49
CA LYS A 89 -9.92 5.93 8.38
C LYS A 89 -9.09 6.27 7.14
N PHE A 90 -8.06 5.49 6.83
CA PHE A 90 -7.25 5.65 5.63
C PHE A 90 -8.09 5.44 4.36
N PHE A 91 -8.86 4.35 4.30
CA PHE A 91 -9.73 4.01 3.18
C PHE A 91 -10.77 5.11 2.93
N LEU A 92 -11.48 5.55 3.97
CA LEU A 92 -12.49 6.59 3.86
C LEU A 92 -11.91 7.92 3.35
N LYS A 93 -10.65 8.24 3.72
CA LYS A 93 -9.98 9.46 3.30
C LYS A 93 -9.43 9.39 1.87
N PHE A 94 -8.83 8.27 1.49
CA PHE A 94 -8.01 8.19 0.26
C PHE A 94 -8.55 7.28 -0.83
N TRP A 95 -9.51 6.41 -0.51
CA TRP A 95 -10.04 5.41 -1.45
C TRP A 95 -11.53 5.52 -1.71
N ALA A 96 -12.35 5.97 -0.76
CA ALA A 96 -13.81 5.88 -0.87
C ALA A 96 -14.40 6.52 -2.15
N ASP A 97 -13.80 7.60 -2.67
CA ASP A 97 -14.21 8.27 -3.89
C ASP A 97 -13.83 7.51 -5.17
N ILE A 98 -12.73 6.76 -5.16
CA ILE A 98 -12.21 6.00 -6.31
C ILE A 98 -12.57 4.51 -6.27
N TYR A 99 -12.90 3.97 -5.09
CA TYR A 99 -13.17 2.55 -4.87
C TYR A 99 -14.35 1.98 -5.66
N PRO A 100 -15.39 2.76 -6.06
CA PRO A 100 -16.41 2.27 -6.98
C PRO A 100 -15.88 1.88 -8.37
N GLU A 101 -14.75 2.45 -8.79
CA GLU A 101 -14.07 2.12 -10.06
C GLU A 101 -12.99 1.04 -9.91
N TYR A 102 -12.68 0.65 -8.66
CA TYR A 102 -11.73 -0.40 -8.35
C TYR A 102 -12.39 -1.78 -8.40
N HIS A 103 -11.67 -2.75 -8.94
CA HIS A 103 -12.14 -4.12 -9.09
C HIS A 103 -11.03 -5.13 -8.77
N TYR A 104 -11.37 -6.13 -7.97
CA TYR A 104 -10.47 -7.24 -7.67
C TYR A 104 -10.36 -8.21 -8.85
N TRP A 105 -9.24 -8.93 -8.94
CA TRP A 105 -8.98 -9.89 -10.02
C TRP A 105 -10.06 -10.98 -10.14
N PHE A 106 -10.70 -11.38 -9.03
CA PHE A 106 -11.78 -12.37 -9.01
C PHE A 106 -13.16 -11.79 -9.41
N GLU A 107 -13.33 -10.47 -9.44
CA GLU A 107 -14.57 -9.84 -9.92
C GLU A 107 -14.71 -9.89 -11.44
N PHE A 108 -13.58 -10.08 -12.13
CA PHE A 108 -13.51 -10.32 -13.56
C PHE A 108 -13.54 -11.83 -13.80
N ALA A 109 -14.73 -12.36 -14.06
CA ALA A 109 -14.94 -13.78 -14.37
C ALA A 109 -14.05 -14.28 -15.54
N ASP A 110 -13.58 -13.37 -16.40
CA ASP A 110 -12.77 -13.69 -17.56
C ASP A 110 -11.34 -13.19 -17.32
N TYR A 111 -10.42 -14.09 -16.96
CA TYR A 111 -9.01 -13.79 -16.75
C TYR A 111 -8.37 -13.30 -18.06
N LYS A 112 -8.45 -11.99 -18.34
CA LYS A 112 -7.67 -11.35 -19.39
C LYS A 112 -6.36 -10.84 -18.77
N PRO A 113 -5.22 -10.91 -19.48
CA PRO A 113 -3.93 -10.41 -18.99
C PRO A 113 -3.93 -8.94 -18.51
N ALA A 114 -4.92 -8.14 -18.90
CA ALA A 114 -5.15 -6.77 -18.42
C ALA A 114 -5.70 -6.69 -16.96
N ASN A 115 -6.04 -7.82 -16.34
CA ASN A 115 -6.74 -7.89 -15.04
C ASN A 115 -5.84 -7.96 -13.80
N LYS A 116 -4.53 -7.73 -13.91
CA LYS A 116 -3.73 -7.42 -12.71
C LYS A 116 -4.12 -6.02 -12.26
N SER A 117 -4.97 -5.93 -11.21
CA SER A 117 -5.53 -4.70 -10.62
C SER A 117 -5.68 -3.59 -11.68
N ASN A 118 -6.67 -3.75 -12.56
CA ASN A 118 -7.09 -2.81 -13.61
C ASN A 118 -6.03 -1.74 -14.00
N TYR A 119 -5.18 -2.02 -14.99
CA TYR A 119 -4.17 -1.08 -15.50
C TYR A 119 -4.75 0.32 -15.75
N ASP A 120 -5.97 0.42 -16.27
CA ASP A 120 -6.64 1.70 -16.54
C ASP A 120 -6.95 2.46 -15.24
N PHE A 121 -7.35 1.76 -14.17
CA PHE A 121 -7.50 2.34 -12.84
C PHE A 121 -6.17 2.92 -12.35
N HIS A 122 -5.07 2.17 -12.48
CA HIS A 122 -3.74 2.66 -12.11
C HIS A 122 -3.31 3.89 -12.91
N GLN A 123 -3.53 3.89 -14.22
CA GLN A 123 -3.18 5.04 -15.06
C GLN A 123 -4.03 6.26 -14.69
N LYS A 124 -5.34 6.07 -14.50
CA LYS A 124 -6.27 7.16 -14.16
C LYS A 124 -5.96 7.78 -12.79
N TYR A 125 -5.60 6.95 -11.81
CA TYR A 125 -5.37 7.36 -10.44
C TYR A 125 -3.88 7.34 -10.06
N TYR A 126 -2.98 7.40 -11.04
CA TYR A 126 -1.54 7.26 -10.81
C TYR A 126 -1.03 8.20 -9.72
N ASP A 127 -1.42 9.48 -9.76
CA ASP A 127 -1.00 10.49 -8.79
C ASP A 127 -1.58 10.30 -7.38
N ARG A 128 -2.52 9.36 -7.20
CA ARG A 128 -3.06 8.99 -5.88
C ARG A 128 -2.11 8.10 -5.09
N PHE A 129 -1.22 7.36 -5.76
CA PHE A 129 -0.46 6.27 -5.17
C PHE A 129 1.01 6.59 -5.02
N ILE A 130 1.61 6.19 -3.89
CA ILE A 130 3.04 6.41 -3.62
C ILE A 130 3.87 5.53 -4.55
N THR A 131 3.57 4.23 -4.61
CA THR A 131 4.18 3.31 -5.58
C THR A 131 3.12 2.75 -6.52
N TYR A 132 3.54 2.10 -7.61
CA TYR A 132 2.63 1.32 -8.42
C TYR A 132 1.96 0.21 -7.58
N TYR A 133 2.70 -0.38 -6.63
CA TYR A 133 2.17 -1.44 -5.77
C TYR A 133 1.07 -0.94 -4.82
N SER A 134 1.17 0.31 -4.34
CA SER A 134 0.12 0.93 -3.52
C SER A 134 -1.27 0.90 -4.18
N GLY A 135 -1.36 1.07 -5.51
CA GLY A 135 -2.66 1.04 -6.20
C GLY A 135 -3.26 -0.35 -6.37
N SER A 136 -2.54 -1.41 -5.97
CA SER A 136 -3.00 -2.78 -6.11
C SER A 136 -4.11 -3.14 -5.13
N HIS A 137 -4.17 -2.48 -3.97
CA HIS A 137 -5.12 -2.77 -2.90
C HIS A 137 -5.10 -1.69 -1.80
N PRO A 138 -6.24 -1.34 -1.15
CA PRO A 138 -6.23 -0.38 -0.03
C PRO A 138 -5.27 -0.72 1.12
N ALA A 139 -5.13 -2.00 1.47
CA ALA A 139 -4.17 -2.41 2.52
C ALA A 139 -2.71 -2.26 2.07
N GLU A 140 -2.42 -2.49 0.79
CA GLU A 140 -1.07 -2.31 0.24
C GLU A 140 -0.70 -0.82 0.16
N ASP A 141 -1.67 0.02 -0.19
CA ASP A 141 -1.50 1.47 -0.12
C ASP A 141 -1.20 1.96 1.29
N PHE A 142 -1.93 1.44 2.29
CA PHE A 142 -1.67 1.73 3.69
C PHE A 142 -0.25 1.31 4.09
N ALA A 143 0.16 0.08 3.74
CA ALA A 143 1.46 -0.47 4.11
C ALA A 143 2.64 0.26 3.44
N GLU A 144 2.52 0.58 2.16
CA GLU A 144 3.50 1.39 1.42
C GLU A 144 3.59 2.81 2.01
N SER A 145 2.45 3.42 2.33
CA SER A 145 2.41 4.75 2.94
C SER A 145 3.03 4.76 4.34
N PHE A 146 2.75 3.75 5.15
CA PHE A 146 3.37 3.59 6.47
C PHE A 146 4.89 3.41 6.35
N THR A 147 5.34 2.62 5.37
CA THR A 147 6.76 2.38 5.10
C THR A 147 7.48 3.67 4.76
N VAL A 148 6.89 4.52 3.91
CA VAL A 148 7.43 5.86 3.62
C VAL A 148 7.41 6.74 4.86
N PHE A 149 6.32 6.75 5.63
CA PHE A 149 6.23 7.50 6.89
C PHE A 149 7.35 7.15 7.88
N VAL A 150 7.69 5.86 8.01
CA VAL A 150 8.77 5.41 8.89
C VAL A 150 10.15 5.77 8.32
N LEU A 151 10.41 5.45 7.06
CA LEU A 151 11.76 5.52 6.49
C LEU A 151 12.16 6.92 6.02
N TRP A 152 11.23 7.71 5.50
CA TRP A 152 11.55 9.00 4.89
C TRP A 152 11.40 10.12 5.91
N ASP A 153 12.51 10.78 6.24
CA ASP A 153 12.50 12.06 6.96
C ASP A 153 12.44 13.25 5.99
N GLU A 154 12.41 14.46 6.57
CA GLU A 154 12.39 15.71 5.82
C GLU A 154 13.55 15.82 4.84
N GLU A 155 14.74 15.32 5.20
CA GLU A 155 15.92 15.34 4.32
C GLU A 155 15.75 14.38 3.15
N ALA A 156 15.30 13.14 3.39
CA ALA A 156 15.02 12.17 2.34
C ALA A 156 13.95 12.68 1.35
N ILE A 157 12.88 13.28 1.88
CA ILE A 157 11.82 13.89 1.07
C ILE A 157 12.37 15.06 0.24
N ALA A 158 13.11 15.97 0.86
CA ALA A 158 13.68 17.13 0.17
C ALA A 158 14.66 16.72 -0.92
N ASN A 159 15.51 15.72 -0.65
CA ASN A 159 16.46 15.16 -1.61
C ASN A 159 15.74 14.49 -2.78
N HIS A 160 14.71 13.68 -2.52
CA HIS A 160 13.92 13.07 -3.60
C HIS A 160 13.29 14.14 -4.50
N LYS A 161 12.62 15.16 -3.92
CA LYS A 161 12.02 16.25 -4.70
C LYS A 161 13.06 17.04 -5.52
N LYS A 162 14.24 17.27 -4.94
CA LYS A 162 15.34 17.96 -5.60
C LYS A 162 15.91 17.17 -6.77
N TRP A 163 16.07 15.85 -6.62
CA TRP A 163 16.73 15.00 -7.60
C TRP A 163 15.78 14.45 -8.67
N CYS A 164 14.51 14.24 -8.32
CA CYS A 164 13.52 13.61 -9.18
C CYS A 164 12.63 14.66 -9.87
N LEU A 165 13.21 15.36 -10.85
CA LEU A 165 12.49 16.35 -11.67
C LEU A 165 11.63 15.70 -12.76
N LYS A 166 11.96 14.46 -13.14
CA LYS A 166 11.17 13.60 -14.03
C LYS A 166 11.26 12.15 -13.58
N GLU A 167 10.35 11.31 -14.06
CA GLU A 167 10.45 9.86 -13.90
C GLU A 167 11.57 9.29 -14.77
N GLY A 168 12.21 8.23 -14.29
CA GLY A 168 13.38 7.61 -14.91
C GLY A 168 14.72 8.22 -14.46
N TRP A 169 15.72 8.15 -15.32
CA TRP A 169 17.08 8.61 -15.00
C TRP A 169 17.19 10.14 -14.95
N ASN A 170 17.64 10.65 -13.82
CA ASN A 170 17.95 12.06 -13.55
C ASN A 170 19.45 12.21 -13.25
N LEU A 171 20.07 13.25 -13.81
CA LEU A 171 21.44 13.61 -13.47
C LEU A 171 21.41 14.54 -12.27
N THR A 172 22.01 14.13 -11.16
CA THR A 172 22.17 14.94 -9.96
C THR A 172 23.58 15.51 -9.93
N ALA A 173 23.71 16.77 -9.49
CA ALA A 173 25.01 17.43 -9.33
C ALA A 173 25.10 17.97 -7.90
N GLU A 174 25.92 17.33 -7.07
CA GLU A 174 26.13 17.73 -5.68
C GLU A 174 27.61 17.68 -5.32
N LYS A 175 28.09 18.68 -4.57
CA LYS A 175 29.46 18.72 -4.04
C LYS A 175 30.52 18.41 -5.11
N GLU A 176 30.36 19.01 -6.29
CA GLU A 176 31.24 18.85 -7.46
C GLU A 176 31.28 17.44 -8.08
N LEU A 177 30.36 16.55 -7.70
CA LEU A 177 30.17 15.23 -8.28
C LEU A 177 28.83 15.15 -9.01
N ALA A 178 28.86 14.57 -10.21
CA ALA A 178 27.65 14.27 -10.98
C ALA A 178 27.40 12.76 -10.99
N TYR A 179 26.20 12.33 -10.61
CA TYR A 179 25.80 10.92 -10.65
C TYR A 179 24.37 10.77 -11.15
N TRP A 180 24.05 9.57 -11.62
CA TRP A 180 22.72 9.26 -12.14
C TRP A 180 21.87 8.61 -11.06
N THR A 181 20.69 9.17 -10.82
CA THR A 181 19.68 8.63 -9.91
C THR A 181 18.46 8.22 -10.72
N TYR A 182 17.97 7.01 -10.51
CA TYR A 182 16.71 6.56 -11.10
C TYR A 182 15.56 6.92 -10.16
N CYS A 183 14.56 7.62 -10.68
CA CYS A 183 13.37 8.05 -9.94
C CYS A 183 12.16 7.32 -10.49
N GLU A 184 11.60 6.39 -9.71
CA GLU A 184 10.39 5.66 -10.12
C GLU A 184 9.17 6.56 -10.25
N LYS A 185 9.07 7.57 -9.39
CA LYS A 185 7.94 8.50 -9.33
C LYS A 185 8.39 9.90 -8.93
N ILE A 186 7.66 10.91 -9.42
CA ILE A 186 7.76 12.29 -8.96
C ILE A 186 6.74 12.58 -7.85
N TYR A 187 7.19 13.23 -6.79
CA TYR A 187 6.35 13.58 -5.63
C TYR A 187 6.19 15.09 -5.56
N ARG A 188 5.01 15.59 -5.96
CA ARG A 188 4.72 17.03 -6.04
C ARG A 188 4.27 17.57 -4.68
N ASP A 189 4.54 18.84 -4.43
CA ASP A 189 4.01 19.55 -3.26
C ASP A 189 2.48 19.67 -3.34
N ASN A 190 1.82 19.69 -2.18
CA ASN A 190 0.37 19.80 -2.02
C ASN A 190 -0.39 18.72 -2.80
N SER A 191 0.07 17.48 -2.69
CA SER A 191 -0.56 16.33 -3.36
C SER A 191 -0.80 15.17 -2.40
N ILE A 192 -1.60 14.20 -2.85
CA ILE A 192 -2.21 13.17 -2.00
C ILE A 192 -1.18 12.30 -1.28
N TRP A 193 0.03 12.11 -1.85
CA TRP A 193 1.06 11.36 -1.14
C TRP A 193 1.50 12.06 0.17
N GLU A 194 1.57 13.39 0.21
CA GLU A 194 1.90 14.12 1.45
C GLU A 194 0.82 13.95 2.50
N GLU A 195 -0.45 14.04 2.08
CA GLU A 195 -1.59 13.83 2.97
C GLU A 195 -1.60 12.42 3.57
N LYS A 196 -1.13 11.41 2.82
CA LYS A 196 -0.97 10.04 3.30
C LYS A 196 0.14 9.91 4.34
N ILE A 197 1.24 10.64 4.20
CA ILE A 197 2.29 10.64 5.22
C ILE A 197 1.81 11.39 6.47
N LEU A 198 1.13 12.53 6.28
CA LEU A 198 0.57 13.32 7.38
C LEU A 198 -0.51 12.57 8.15
N PHE A 199 -1.27 11.68 7.50
CA PHE A 199 -2.30 10.86 8.13
C PHE A 199 -1.78 10.09 9.37
N PHE A 200 -0.55 9.56 9.33
CA PHE A 200 -0.03 8.77 10.45
C PHE A 200 0.30 9.59 11.70
N TYR A 201 0.51 10.90 11.55
CA TYR A 201 0.74 11.79 12.69
C TYR A 201 -0.52 12.04 13.53
N ASP A 202 -1.70 11.70 13.02
CA ASP A 202 -2.96 11.75 13.78
C ASP A 202 -3.07 10.61 14.83
N PHE A 203 -2.13 9.66 14.83
CA PHE A 203 -2.09 8.49 15.72
C PHE A 203 -0.79 8.46 16.53
N PRO A 204 -0.78 8.99 17.78
CA PRO A 204 0.43 9.09 18.60
C PRO A 204 1.22 7.79 18.76
N GLU A 205 0.52 6.66 18.85
CA GLU A 205 1.12 5.32 18.96
C GLU A 205 1.86 4.89 17.69
N LEU A 206 1.43 5.33 16.50
CA LEU A 206 2.15 5.07 15.25
C LEU A 206 3.39 5.96 15.12
N VAL A 207 3.34 7.17 15.69
CA VAL A 207 4.52 8.04 15.81
C VAL A 207 5.55 7.44 16.77
N GLU A 208 5.11 6.95 17.93
CA GLU A 208 5.99 6.23 18.87
C GLU A 208 6.64 5.01 18.22
N MET A 209 5.86 4.21 17.48
CA MET A 209 6.37 3.07 16.72
C MET A 209 7.40 3.49 15.69
N ARG A 210 7.14 4.56 14.91
CA ARG A 210 8.09 5.11 13.95
C ARG A 210 9.40 5.49 14.62
N ASP A 211 9.34 6.24 15.72
CA ASP A 211 10.53 6.71 16.43
C ASP A 211 11.33 5.53 17.02
N PHE A 212 10.63 4.53 17.55
CA PHE A 212 11.24 3.28 18.00
C PHE A 212 11.96 2.57 16.85
N ILE A 213 11.28 2.33 15.71
CA ILE A 213 11.89 1.66 14.54
C ILE A 213 13.12 2.43 14.10
N ARG A 214 13.00 3.75 13.89
CA ARG A 214 14.10 4.61 13.42
C ARG A 214 15.30 4.63 14.37
N SER A 215 15.09 4.52 15.68
CA SER A 215 16.19 4.42 16.65
C SER A 215 16.98 3.11 16.57
N ASN A 216 16.45 2.10 15.87
CA ASN A 216 17.04 0.77 15.69
C ASN A 216 17.45 0.47 14.23
N LEU A 217 17.40 1.46 13.32
CA LEU A 217 17.85 1.34 11.93
C LEU A 217 19.37 1.51 11.79
#